data_AF-A0A7S7TRV0-F1
#
_entry.id   AF-A0A7S7TRV0-F1
#
_cell.length_a   1.000
_cell.length_b   1.000
_cell.length_c   1.000
_cell.angle_alpha   90.00
_cell.angle_beta   90.00
_cell.angle_gamma   90.00
#
_symmetry.space_group_name_H-M   'P 1'
#
loop_
_entity.id
_entity.type
_entity.pdbx_description
1 polymer ?
#
loop_
_entity_poly.entity_id
_entity_poly.type
_entity_poly.pdbx_seq_one_letter_code
_entity_poly.pdbx_strand_id
1 'polypeptide(L)'
;MPIERSAAIALAGFFFAIAFIVFPIQPSAAKDKMRGPETWGPIFRHQVERCWRKPVRAAGDTASMKAEVMIELTREGKLDGQPVLSSGSNSATSESARAYQQSALRAITDCQPYTLPAEYYDQWKKFMPVFTDTPLDRTGKPVSGELDTRKLSICRGC
;
A
#
# COMPACT_ATOMS: atom_id res chain seq x y z
N MET A 1 49.42 -72.28 -5.27
CA MET A 1 48.38 -72.49 -4.24
C MET A 1 49.11 -72.66 -2.91
N PRO A 2 48.70 -72.05 -1.77
CA PRO A 2 47.46 -71.29 -1.53
C PRO A 2 47.64 -70.03 -0.60
N ILE A 3 46.54 -69.27 -0.38
CA ILE A 3 46.17 -68.45 0.83
C ILE A 3 47.00 -67.17 1.14
N GLU A 4 46.50 -65.98 1.48
CA GLU A 4 45.20 -65.29 1.54
C GLU A 4 45.52 -63.77 1.68
N ARG A 5 44.87 -62.89 0.91
CA ARG A 5 43.77 -61.98 1.31
C ARG A 5 44.09 -60.95 2.41
N SER A 6 44.40 -59.75 1.91
CA SER A 6 43.77 -58.45 2.19
C SER A 6 43.48 -58.06 3.64
N ALA A 7 44.29 -57.14 4.15
CA ALA A 7 43.97 -56.28 5.29
C ALA A 7 43.64 -54.86 4.80
N ALA A 8 42.61 -54.28 5.42
CA ALA A 8 41.95 -53.03 5.10
C ALA A 8 42.85 -51.78 5.27
N ILE A 9 42.73 -50.82 4.34
CA ILE A 9 43.30 -49.49 4.47
C ILE A 9 42.20 -48.57 5.00
N ALA A 10 42.37 -48.13 6.25
CA ALA A 10 41.57 -47.07 6.85
C ALA A 10 41.80 -45.75 6.10
N LEU A 11 40.74 -45.19 5.50
CA LEU A 11 40.77 -43.83 4.95
C LEU A 11 40.16 -42.87 5.97
N ALA A 12 41.04 -42.27 6.76
CA ALA A 12 40.79 -41.01 7.42
C ALA A 12 40.81 -39.87 6.38
N GLY A 13 39.88 -38.92 6.45
CA GLY A 13 39.99 -37.71 5.62
C GLY A 13 38.68 -36.97 5.38
N PHE A 14 38.04 -36.49 6.44
CA PHE A 14 37.01 -35.47 6.37
C PHE A 14 37.69 -34.11 6.10
N PHE A 15 37.72 -33.67 4.84
CA PHE A 15 38.05 -32.29 4.47
C PHE A 15 37.05 -31.81 3.41
N PHE A 16 35.83 -31.51 3.85
CA PHE A 16 34.96 -30.61 3.09
C PHE A 16 35.55 -29.20 3.21
N ALA A 17 36.41 -28.83 2.26
CA ALA A 17 36.86 -27.47 2.11
C ALA A 17 35.64 -26.60 1.80
N ILE A 18 35.17 -25.87 2.80
CA ILE A 18 34.11 -24.88 2.66
C ILE A 18 34.72 -23.74 1.84
N ALA A 19 34.45 -23.74 0.54
CA ALA A 19 34.72 -22.59 -0.32
C ALA A 19 33.85 -21.43 0.20
N PHE A 20 34.42 -20.60 1.07
CA PHE A 20 33.88 -19.28 1.39
C PHE A 20 33.92 -18.45 0.11
N ILE A 21 32.86 -18.55 -0.69
CA ILE A 21 32.61 -17.62 -1.78
C ILE A 21 32.41 -16.27 -1.11
N VAL A 22 33.45 -15.43 -1.12
CA VAL A 22 33.33 -14.00 -0.86
C VAL A 22 32.50 -13.46 -2.01
N PHE A 23 31.17 -13.53 -1.87
CA PHE A 23 30.27 -12.77 -2.70
C PHE A 23 30.58 -11.30 -2.41
N PRO A 24 31.05 -10.51 -3.39
CA PRO A 24 31.19 -9.09 -3.19
C PRO A 24 29.81 -8.54 -2.83
N ILE A 25 29.70 -7.98 -1.61
CA ILE A 25 28.54 -7.20 -1.18
C ILE A 25 28.46 -6.03 -2.16
N GLN A 26 27.64 -6.16 -3.19
CA GLN A 26 27.42 -5.07 -4.13
C GLN A 26 26.84 -3.89 -3.33
N PRO A 27 27.50 -2.72 -3.34
CA PRO A 27 26.91 -1.53 -2.75
C PRO A 27 25.61 -1.22 -3.50
N SER A 28 24.55 -0.94 -2.73
CA SER A 28 23.21 -0.55 -3.17
C SER A 28 23.24 0.77 -3.95
N ALA A 29 23.80 0.75 -5.16
CA ALA A 29 23.80 1.85 -6.11
C ALA A 29 22.49 1.83 -6.91
N ALA A 30 21.38 2.10 -6.23
CA ALA A 30 20.08 2.42 -6.83
C ALA A 30 19.17 3.10 -5.81
N LYS A 31 19.72 4.06 -5.04
CA LYS A 31 18.97 4.83 -4.02
C LYS A 31 18.42 6.16 -4.54
N ASP A 32 18.44 6.35 -5.86
CA ASP A 32 17.96 7.55 -6.55
C ASP A 32 16.81 7.24 -7.52
N LYS A 33 15.95 6.28 -7.14
CA LYS A 33 14.60 6.23 -7.67
C LYS A 33 13.84 7.29 -6.89
N MET A 34 13.70 8.48 -7.47
CA MET A 34 12.91 9.62 -6.95
C MET A 34 11.82 9.13 -6.01
N ARG A 35 11.87 9.61 -4.75
CA ARG A 35 10.94 9.24 -3.68
C ARG A 35 9.51 9.20 -4.25
N GLY A 36 8.79 8.12 -3.98
CA GLY A 36 7.50 7.84 -4.58
C GLY A 36 6.34 8.65 -3.98
N PRO A 37 5.09 8.19 -4.20
CA PRO A 37 3.89 8.85 -3.69
C PRO A 37 3.82 8.98 -2.17
N GLU A 38 4.66 8.28 -1.41
CA GLU A 38 4.81 8.46 0.03
C GLU A 38 5.22 9.87 0.45
N THR A 39 5.84 10.65 -0.47
CA THR A 39 6.29 12.03 -0.16
C THR A 39 5.18 13.04 -0.32
N TRP A 40 4.55 13.05 -1.49
CA TRP A 40 3.58 14.08 -1.87
C TRP A 40 2.14 13.67 -1.57
N GLY A 41 1.85 12.37 -1.52
CA GLY A 41 0.52 11.83 -1.25
C GLY A 41 -0.08 12.31 0.09
N PRO A 42 0.67 12.29 1.21
CA PRO A 42 0.21 12.86 2.48
C PRO A 42 -0.04 14.38 2.40
N ILE A 43 0.78 15.11 1.63
CA ILE A 43 0.62 16.56 1.44
C ILE A 43 -0.70 16.86 0.70
N PHE A 44 -1.00 16.11 -0.37
CA PHE A 44 -2.27 16.20 -1.08
C PHE A 44 -3.45 15.86 -0.16
N ARG A 45 -3.36 14.73 0.55
CA ARG A 45 -4.42 14.27 1.47
C ARG A 45 -4.74 15.30 2.53
N HIS A 46 -3.71 15.85 3.18
CA HIS A 46 -3.87 16.90 4.18
C HIS A 46 -4.58 18.13 3.59
N GLN A 47 -4.24 18.55 2.36
CA GLN A 47 -4.90 19.68 1.73
C GLN A 47 -6.38 19.42 1.48
N VAL A 48 -6.75 18.23 0.99
CA VAL A 48 -8.17 17.81 0.80
C VAL A 48 -8.92 17.81 2.13
N GLU A 49 -8.29 17.27 3.19
CA GLU A 49 -8.94 17.15 4.51
C GLU A 49 -9.29 18.50 5.14
N ARG A 50 -8.62 19.60 4.77
CA ARG A 50 -8.96 20.94 5.26
C ARG A 50 -10.32 21.45 4.80
N CYS A 51 -10.78 21.09 3.60
CA CYS A 51 -12.10 21.50 3.11
C CYS A 51 -13.12 20.36 3.19
N TRP A 52 -12.69 19.15 3.57
CA TRP A 52 -13.57 18.00 3.56
C TRP A 52 -14.54 17.99 4.74
N ARG A 53 -15.79 18.35 4.44
CA ARG A 53 -16.95 18.13 5.31
C ARG A 53 -17.40 16.66 5.22
N LYS A 54 -16.68 15.77 5.92
CA LYS A 54 -17.00 14.34 5.96
C LYS A 54 -18.42 14.14 6.56
N PRO A 55 -19.32 13.40 5.89
CA PRO A 55 -20.63 13.11 6.45
C PRO A 55 -20.48 12.28 7.71
N VAL A 56 -21.34 12.54 8.69
CA VAL A 56 -21.42 11.71 9.90
C VAL A 56 -21.97 10.35 9.48
N ARG A 57 -21.26 9.29 9.86
CA ARG A 57 -21.73 7.91 9.69
C ARG A 57 -23.05 7.73 10.44
N ALA A 58 -24.04 7.15 9.78
CA ALA A 58 -25.31 6.82 10.43
C ALA A 58 -25.10 5.84 11.59
N ALA A 59 -25.86 6.00 12.68
CA ALA A 59 -25.80 5.09 13.81
C ALA A 59 -26.12 3.65 13.35
N GLY A 60 -25.22 2.71 13.63
CA GLY A 60 -25.35 1.30 13.24
C GLY A 60 -24.75 0.93 11.88
N ASP A 61 -24.24 1.89 11.10
CA ASP A 61 -23.53 1.59 9.86
C ASP A 61 -22.10 1.10 10.18
N THR A 62 -21.87 -0.20 10.08
CA THR A 62 -20.57 -0.83 10.35
C THR A 62 -19.74 -1.02 9.08
N ALA A 63 -20.25 -0.60 7.91
CA ALA A 63 -19.52 -0.78 6.67
C ALA A 63 -18.35 0.22 6.58
N SER A 64 -17.21 -0.28 6.08
CA SER A 64 -16.12 0.55 5.63
C SER A 64 -16.53 1.31 4.36
N MET A 65 -16.29 2.61 4.35
CA MET A 65 -16.59 3.48 3.21
C MET A 65 -15.31 3.74 2.44
N LYS A 66 -15.37 3.70 1.11
CA LYS A 66 -14.24 3.95 0.23
C LYS A 66 -14.63 4.93 -0.87
N ALA A 67 -13.79 5.93 -1.09
CA ALA A 67 -13.83 6.86 -2.21
C ALA A 67 -12.48 6.82 -2.93
N GLU A 68 -12.49 6.29 -4.15
CA GLU A 68 -11.38 6.20 -5.08
C GLU A 68 -11.71 7.07 -6.28
N VAL A 69 -10.94 8.13 -6.46
CA VAL A 69 -11.27 9.21 -7.39
C VAL A 69 -10.13 9.33 -8.39
N MET A 70 -10.42 9.30 -9.69
CA MET A 70 -9.45 9.65 -10.72
C MET A 70 -9.38 11.17 -10.82
N ILE A 71 -8.18 11.73 -10.71
CA ILE A 71 -7.96 13.17 -10.80
C ILE A 71 -6.80 13.51 -11.73
N GLU A 72 -6.95 14.63 -12.42
CA GLU A 72 -5.93 15.24 -13.28
C GLU A 72 -5.69 16.67 -12.79
N LEU A 73 -4.43 17.04 -12.66
CA LEU A 73 -4.00 18.34 -12.14
C LEU A 73 -3.03 19.00 -13.12
N THR A 74 -3.26 20.29 -13.32
CA THR A 74 -2.31 21.21 -13.94
C THR A 74 -1.06 21.38 -13.08
N ARG A 75 0.02 21.92 -13.64
CA ARG A 75 1.26 22.18 -12.89
C ARG A 75 1.08 23.20 -11.77
N GLU A 76 0.07 24.07 -11.91
CA GLU A 76 -0.34 25.06 -10.91
C GLU A 76 -1.19 24.45 -9.78
N GLY A 77 -1.46 23.14 -9.84
CA GLY A 77 -2.24 22.41 -8.84
C GLY A 77 -3.74 22.61 -8.94
N LYS A 78 -4.25 23.15 -10.05
CA LYS A 78 -5.69 23.21 -10.34
C LYS A 78 -6.16 21.95 -11.04
N LEU A 79 -7.43 21.61 -10.86
CA LEU A 79 -8.05 20.50 -11.57
C LEU A 79 -8.05 20.74 -13.08
N ASP A 80 -7.56 19.75 -13.82
CA ASP A 80 -7.63 19.70 -15.28
C ASP A 80 -8.84 18.85 -15.71
N GLY A 81 -10.03 19.39 -15.45
CA GLY A 81 -11.31 18.70 -15.65
C GLY A 81 -11.98 18.21 -14.36
N GLN A 82 -13.12 17.54 -14.51
CA GLN A 82 -13.93 17.11 -13.37
C GLN A 82 -13.35 15.82 -12.75
N PRO A 83 -13.11 15.75 -11.43
CA PRO A 83 -12.77 14.51 -10.76
C PRO A 83 -13.90 13.49 -10.90
N VAL A 84 -13.55 12.22 -11.16
CA VAL A 84 -14.54 11.14 -11.36
C VAL A 84 -14.29 9.99 -10.42
N LEU A 85 -15.35 9.35 -9.94
CA LEU A 85 -15.23 8.12 -9.15
C LEU A 85 -14.76 6.97 -10.05
N SER A 86 -13.77 6.23 -9.56
CA SER A 86 -13.31 4.99 -10.20
C SER A 86 -14.35 3.87 -10.05
N SER A 87 -14.30 2.87 -10.92
CA SER A 87 -15.13 1.65 -10.81
C SER A 87 -15.00 0.95 -9.46
N GLY A 88 -13.85 1.07 -8.79
CA GLY A 88 -13.63 0.55 -7.43
C GLY A 88 -14.47 1.26 -6.34
N SER A 89 -15.08 2.40 -6.64
CA SER A 89 -16.04 3.12 -5.80
C SER A 89 -17.50 2.82 -6.17
N ASN A 90 -17.78 2.34 -7.38
CA ASN A 90 -19.16 2.12 -7.84
C ASN A 90 -19.91 1.01 -7.08
N SER A 91 -19.22 0.29 -6.19
CA SER A 91 -19.81 -0.72 -5.29
C SER A 91 -20.44 -0.14 -4.02
N ALA A 92 -20.62 1.19 -3.91
CA ALA A 92 -21.32 1.78 -2.78
C ALA A 92 -22.76 1.26 -2.67
N THR A 93 -22.96 0.34 -1.73
CA THR A 93 -24.26 -0.32 -1.48
C THR A 93 -25.16 0.50 -0.56
N SER A 94 -24.58 1.27 0.37
CA SER A 94 -25.32 2.09 1.34
C SER A 94 -25.39 3.57 0.95
N GLU A 95 -26.45 4.27 1.41
CA GLU A 95 -26.58 5.73 1.23
C GLU A 95 -25.41 6.48 1.87
N SER A 96 -24.95 6.05 3.04
CA SER A 96 -23.80 6.64 3.72
C SER A 96 -22.54 6.55 2.86
N ALA A 97 -22.30 5.41 2.19
CA ALA A 97 -21.15 5.23 1.30
C ALA A 97 -21.24 6.15 0.07
N ARG A 98 -22.43 6.32 -0.52
CA ARG A 98 -22.63 7.28 -1.62
C ARG A 98 -22.42 8.72 -1.18
N ALA A 99 -22.97 9.09 -0.02
CA ALA A 99 -22.76 10.42 0.57
C ALA A 99 -21.28 10.68 0.84
N TYR A 100 -20.54 9.68 1.34
CA TYR A 100 -19.10 9.76 1.57
C TYR A 100 -18.34 10.03 0.25
N GLN A 101 -18.64 9.27 -0.81
CA GLN A 101 -18.02 9.45 -2.13
C GLN A 101 -18.32 10.83 -2.74
N GLN A 102 -19.58 11.27 -2.69
CA GLN A 102 -19.98 12.58 -3.18
C GLN A 102 -19.30 13.71 -2.38
N SER A 103 -19.15 13.54 -1.07
CA SER A 103 -18.45 14.50 -0.23
C SER A 103 -16.96 14.58 -0.58
N ALA A 104 -16.32 13.47 -0.94
CA ALA A 104 -14.92 13.44 -1.36
C ALA A 104 -14.72 14.17 -2.69
N LEU A 105 -15.59 13.94 -3.68
CA LEU A 105 -15.58 14.69 -4.96
C LEU A 105 -15.68 16.19 -4.73
N ARG A 106 -16.58 16.60 -3.83
CA ARG A 106 -16.76 18.01 -3.48
C ARG A 106 -15.52 18.57 -2.79
N ALA A 107 -14.98 17.87 -1.79
CA ALA A 107 -13.76 18.30 -1.11
C ALA A 107 -12.58 18.48 -2.07
N ILE A 108 -12.41 17.56 -3.02
CA ILE A 108 -11.35 17.66 -4.04
C ILE A 108 -11.58 18.87 -4.96
N THR A 109 -12.84 19.13 -5.32
CA THR A 109 -13.20 20.27 -6.18
C THR A 109 -13.01 21.60 -5.48
N ASP A 110 -13.36 21.67 -4.19
CA ASP A 110 -13.38 22.91 -3.40
C ASP A 110 -11.98 23.29 -2.86
N CYS A 111 -11.09 22.32 -2.66
CA CYS A 111 -9.76 22.55 -2.06
C CYS A 111 -8.67 23.06 -3.02
N GLN A 112 -8.95 23.15 -4.32
CA GLN A 112 -7.97 23.67 -5.26
C GLN A 112 -7.66 25.17 -4.99
N PRO A 113 -6.44 25.65 -5.29
CA PRO A 113 -5.32 24.91 -5.88
C PRO A 113 -4.49 24.10 -4.86
N TYR A 114 -3.93 22.98 -5.32
CA TYR A 114 -3.06 22.11 -4.55
C TYR A 114 -1.60 22.55 -4.65
N THR A 115 -0.95 22.76 -3.50
CA THR A 115 0.50 23.03 -3.45
C THR A 115 1.25 21.71 -3.29
N LEU A 116 1.76 21.16 -4.38
CA LEU A 116 2.53 19.91 -4.40
C LEU A 116 3.95 20.17 -4.92
N PRO A 117 4.97 19.39 -4.48
CA PRO A 117 6.34 19.61 -4.93
C PRO A 117 6.47 19.33 -6.43
N ALA A 118 7.03 20.30 -7.17
CA ALA A 118 7.11 20.28 -8.62
C ALA A 118 7.99 19.14 -9.15
N GLU A 119 8.97 18.69 -8.37
CA GLU A 119 9.83 17.55 -8.70
C GLU A 119 9.04 16.24 -8.88
N TYR A 120 7.84 16.14 -8.30
CA TYR A 120 6.99 14.96 -8.41
C TYR A 120 5.86 15.12 -9.44
N TYR A 121 5.86 16.17 -10.26
CA TYR A 121 4.75 16.49 -11.17
C TYR A 121 4.33 15.30 -12.05
N ASP A 122 5.28 14.54 -12.59
CA ASP A 122 4.94 13.38 -13.42
C ASP A 122 4.19 12.28 -12.67
N GLN A 123 4.31 12.22 -11.33
CA GLN A 123 3.58 11.28 -10.49
C GLN A 123 2.18 11.78 -10.12
N TRP A 124 2.01 13.09 -9.90
CA TRP A 124 0.75 13.66 -9.39
C TRP A 124 -0.06 14.45 -10.41
N LYS A 125 0.41 14.64 -11.65
CA LYS A 125 -0.38 15.25 -12.73
C LYS A 125 -1.64 14.45 -13.06
N LYS A 126 -1.60 13.13 -12.88
CA LYS A 126 -2.73 12.21 -13.07
C LYS A 126 -2.56 11.02 -12.13
N PHE A 127 -3.44 10.92 -11.15
CA PHE A 127 -3.37 9.89 -10.12
C PHE A 127 -4.75 9.57 -9.55
N MET A 128 -4.81 8.55 -8.71
CA MET A 128 -6.05 8.04 -8.15
C MET A 128 -5.97 7.95 -6.63
N PRO A 129 -6.25 9.03 -5.89
CA PRO A 129 -6.30 8.98 -4.43
C PRO A 129 -7.42 8.06 -3.95
N VAL A 130 -7.10 7.26 -2.93
CA VAL A 130 -8.07 6.44 -2.19
C VAL A 130 -8.25 7.02 -0.79
N PHE A 131 -9.50 7.25 -0.41
CA PHE A 131 -9.90 7.63 0.94
C PHE A 131 -10.80 6.55 1.50
N THR A 132 -10.43 6.01 2.66
CA THR A 132 -11.19 4.98 3.37
C THR A 132 -11.56 5.46 4.75
N ASP A 133 -12.80 5.21 5.16
CA ASP A 133 -13.27 5.41 6.51
C ASP A 133 -13.78 4.07 7.06
N THR A 134 -12.94 3.45 7.88
CA THR A 134 -13.21 2.15 8.49
C THR A 134 -13.57 2.34 9.96
N PRO A 135 -14.69 1.77 10.45
CA PRO A 135 -15.02 1.84 11.87
C PRO A 135 -13.89 1.26 12.71
N LEU A 136 -13.58 1.91 13.83
CA LEU A 136 -12.63 1.41 14.82
C LEU A 136 -13.37 0.79 16.01
N ASP A 137 -12.81 -0.26 16.58
CA ASP A 137 -13.33 -0.91 17.78
C ASP A 137 -12.99 -0.09 19.03
N ARG A 138 -13.42 -0.56 20.21
CA ARG A 138 -13.15 0.12 21.49
C ARG A 138 -11.64 0.25 21.82
N THR A 139 -10.80 -0.56 21.17
CA THR A 139 -9.34 -0.55 21.31
C THR A 139 -8.66 0.28 20.22
N GLY A 140 -9.43 0.92 19.33
CA GLY A 140 -8.92 1.71 18.21
C GLY A 140 -8.48 0.89 17.00
N LYS A 141 -8.77 -0.42 16.97
CA LYS A 141 -8.42 -1.30 15.85
C LYS A 141 -9.55 -1.32 14.81
N PRO A 142 -9.27 -1.39 13.49
CA PRO A 142 -10.31 -1.52 12.48
C PRO A 142 -11.28 -2.68 12.78
N VAL A 143 -12.58 -2.39 12.86
CA VAL A 143 -13.68 -3.36 12.89
C VAL A 143 -13.83 -3.88 11.46
N SER A 144 -12.95 -4.76 11.05
CA SER A 144 -13.19 -5.56 9.85
C SER A 144 -12.91 -7.01 10.18
N GLY A 145 -13.84 -7.87 9.76
CA GLY A 145 -13.57 -9.27 9.46
C GLY A 145 -12.61 -9.42 8.27
N GLU A 146 -11.56 -8.59 8.20
CA GLU A 146 -10.35 -8.86 7.46
C GLU A 146 -9.60 -9.89 8.29
N LEU A 147 -10.02 -11.14 8.12
CA LEU A 147 -9.32 -12.30 8.62
C LEU A 147 -7.91 -12.19 8.05
N ASP A 148 -6.99 -11.74 8.90
CA ASP A 148 -5.56 -11.69 8.61
C ASP A 148 -5.16 -13.08 8.11
N THR A 149 -5.07 -13.23 6.79
CA THR A 149 -4.71 -14.48 6.13
C THR A 149 -3.29 -14.90 6.52
N ARG A 150 -2.49 -14.00 7.11
CA ARG A 150 -1.19 -14.32 7.72
C ARG A 150 -1.33 -15.00 9.08
N LYS A 151 -2.46 -14.85 9.77
CA LYS A 151 -2.75 -15.57 11.03
C LYS A 151 -3.36 -16.95 10.78
N LEU A 152 -4.02 -17.15 9.65
CA LEU A 152 -4.54 -18.47 9.23
C LEU A 152 -3.46 -19.42 8.70
N SER A 153 -2.25 -18.95 8.38
CA SER A 153 -1.17 -19.83 7.90
C SER A 153 -0.45 -20.63 9.00
N ILE A 154 -0.92 -20.57 10.26
CA ILE A 154 -0.30 -21.28 11.39
C ILE A 154 -0.91 -22.69 11.61
N CYS A 155 -1.90 -23.11 10.83
CA CYS A 155 -2.24 -24.54 10.74
C CYS A 155 -1.46 -25.20 9.59
N ARG A 156 -0.14 -25.25 9.70
CA ARG A 156 0.69 -26.21 8.94
C ARG A 156 0.97 -27.41 9.86
N GLY A 157 0.02 -28.35 9.91
CA GLY A 157 0.20 -29.67 10.50
C GLY A 157 -0.63 -30.00 11.74
N CYS A 158 -1.96 -29.95 11.64
CA CYS A 158 -2.84 -30.75 12.50
C CYS A 158 -3.41 -31.90 11.67
#